data_AF-A0A2S4UR38-F1
#
_entry.id   AF-A0A2S4UR38-F1
#
_cell.length_a   1.000
_cell.length_b   1.000
_cell.length_c   1.000
_cell.angle_alpha   90.00
_cell.angle_beta   90.00
_cell.angle_gamma   90.00
#
_symmetry.space_group_name_H-M   'P 1'
#
loop_
_entity.id
_entity.type
_entity.pdbx_description
1 polymer ?
#
loop_
_entity_poly.entity_id
_entity_poly.type
_entity_poly.pdbx_seq_one_letter_code
_entity_poly.pdbx_strand_id
1 'polypeptide(L)'
;MEKEAGSELERFVKLHAQHDGTTELFYKLEKAAGLFQHNEELDSLFGFNKRDFREEVIITDRWADFTAGKTESLETLMKKLELTREADGEKIKTLIRRAHFVRFPECDASELTVTKMLHALGFSRALAKQIVDATPQINWSTEIVQQGFNEEYQGHDLIVIPTLETLQLYATQWREDAYKAPYTSIISPTMSGKTRLLKELAKHVCVVYVCLRKDGSTCQPPRSHLARHFIPEEPKLNMIRHYSHLLIAILNTVSDFFSQPDRRTKSLKDLLFEWFDYSFQMDNTPKSEFNLKVEKELKERSQQPDRSYRQTTPDSILSRVSSGFIGNTFLNGVLQRLHRYDLRIANFNPALDRDPCSRFHSRGVGLFTPIYKISAFDAFVSQRKAQLGELKKTPEDAVQATAMIAEAKLLFKTQSASPGKLSSPQCFAILGSIIQTRVSLHAPINSELVASHAAHCVYIDAKRKMIVSDYPPQFVYASAANRVLASDDKRWIECIDALADAVKKGLVASGDAGEMATRLILIRAMQKTKPIAHKNHRFDPNRYSVQLEISSEP
;
A
#
# COMPACT_ATOMS: atom_id res chain seq x y z
N MET A 1 -11.15 -25.59 20.99
CA MET A 1 -10.91 -24.39 21.82
C MET A 1 -9.95 -24.66 22.97
N GLU A 2 -10.22 -25.52 23.96
CA GLU A 2 -9.25 -25.77 25.06
C GLU A 2 -7.89 -26.33 24.59
N LYS A 3 -7.86 -27.18 23.55
CA LYS A 3 -6.62 -27.69 22.94
C LYS A 3 -5.80 -26.64 22.17
N GLU A 4 -6.43 -25.63 21.58
CA GLU A 4 -5.73 -24.56 20.84
C GLU A 4 -5.20 -23.47 21.78
N ALA A 5 -5.92 -23.19 22.88
CA ALA A 5 -5.45 -22.28 23.93
C ALA A 5 -4.21 -22.83 24.64
N GLY A 6 -4.16 -24.15 24.89
CA GLY A 6 -2.97 -24.81 25.46
C GLY A 6 -1.73 -24.68 24.58
N SER A 7 -1.87 -24.86 23.26
CA SER A 7 -0.74 -24.75 22.34
C SER A 7 -0.20 -23.32 22.20
N GLU A 8 -1.05 -22.30 22.26
CA GLU A 8 -0.62 -20.89 22.17
C GLU A 8 0.04 -20.39 23.46
N LEU A 9 -0.42 -20.86 24.63
CA LEU A 9 0.23 -20.58 25.91
C LEU A 9 1.64 -21.18 25.96
N GLU A 10 1.82 -22.43 25.54
CA GLU A 10 3.15 -23.07 25.47
C GLU A 10 4.11 -22.30 24.56
N ARG A 11 3.61 -21.88 23.39
CA ARG A 11 4.37 -21.09 22.42
C ARG A 11 4.78 -19.73 22.98
N PHE A 12 3.86 -19.05 23.64
CA PHE A 12 4.12 -17.78 24.30
C PHE A 12 5.15 -17.93 25.43
N VAL A 13 5.00 -18.96 26.27
CA VAL A 13 5.94 -19.24 27.37
C VAL A 13 7.35 -19.47 26.84
N LYS A 14 7.49 -20.17 25.71
CA LYS A 14 8.79 -20.36 25.06
C LYS A 14 9.41 -19.02 24.59
N LEU A 15 8.62 -18.17 23.95
CA LEU A 15 9.07 -16.86 23.43
C LEU A 15 9.39 -15.84 24.54
N HIS A 16 8.77 -16.00 25.70
CA HIS A 16 8.83 -15.08 26.85
C HIS A 16 9.40 -15.75 28.11
N ALA A 17 10.29 -16.74 27.94
CA ALA A 17 10.79 -17.59 29.02
C ALA A 17 11.53 -16.82 30.13
N GLN A 18 12.08 -15.63 29.82
CA GLN A 18 12.83 -14.79 30.77
C GLN A 18 12.03 -13.56 31.22
N HIS A 19 10.73 -13.48 30.90
CA HIS A 19 9.85 -12.44 31.42
C HIS A 19 9.33 -12.83 32.80
N ASP A 20 9.33 -11.90 33.75
CA ASP A 20 8.69 -12.12 35.04
C ASP A 20 7.18 -12.32 34.87
N GLY A 21 6.62 -13.37 35.48
CA GLY A 21 5.19 -13.64 35.44
C GLY A 21 4.66 -13.97 34.04
N THR A 22 5.39 -14.74 33.21
CA THR A 22 5.02 -15.04 31.81
C THR A 22 3.58 -15.49 31.60
N THR A 23 3.04 -16.34 32.50
CA THR A 23 1.64 -16.80 32.41
C THR A 23 0.63 -15.67 32.67
N GLU A 24 0.92 -14.78 33.61
CA GLU A 24 0.07 -13.61 33.89
C GLU A 24 0.16 -12.59 32.74
N LEU A 25 1.35 -12.43 32.18
CA LEU A 25 1.59 -11.63 30.98
C LEU A 25 0.79 -12.19 29.79
N PHE A 26 0.76 -13.50 29.59
CA PHE A 26 -0.05 -14.13 28.54
C PHE A 26 -1.52 -13.74 28.67
N TYR A 27 -2.15 -13.92 29.84
CA TYR A 27 -3.56 -13.57 30.04
C TYR A 27 -3.82 -12.06 29.94
N LYS A 28 -2.83 -11.21 30.27
CA LYS A 28 -2.92 -9.77 30.05
C LYS A 28 -2.90 -9.43 28.56
N LEU A 29 -2.03 -10.09 27.79
CA LEU A 29 -1.92 -9.90 26.34
C LEU A 29 -3.05 -10.56 25.55
N GLU A 30 -3.63 -11.65 26.06
CA GLU A 30 -4.79 -12.33 25.43
C GLU A 30 -6.03 -11.44 25.46
N LYS A 31 -6.22 -10.67 26.54
CA LYS A 31 -7.27 -9.65 26.63
C LYS A 31 -7.04 -8.48 25.67
N ALA A 32 -5.81 -8.25 25.24
CA ALA A 32 -5.46 -7.27 24.22
C ALA A 32 -5.55 -7.91 22.82
N ALA A 33 -6.14 -7.23 21.84
CA ALA A 33 -6.24 -7.80 20.49
C ALA A 33 -4.83 -7.99 19.86
N GLY A 34 -4.57 -9.17 19.26
CA GLY A 34 -3.39 -9.41 18.42
C GLY A 34 -2.31 -10.37 18.96
N LEU A 35 -2.59 -11.11 20.04
CA LEU A 35 -1.65 -12.10 20.62
C LEU A 35 -1.18 -13.17 19.61
N PHE A 36 -2.09 -13.72 18.81
CA PHE A 36 -1.73 -14.72 17.80
C PHE A 36 -0.73 -14.18 16.76
N GLN A 37 -0.98 -12.98 16.25
CA GLN A 37 -0.07 -12.31 15.32
C GLN A 37 1.28 -11.97 15.99
N HIS A 38 1.26 -11.68 17.29
CA HIS A 38 2.48 -11.42 18.06
C HIS A 38 3.38 -12.66 18.14
N ASN A 39 2.81 -13.82 18.47
CA ASN A 39 3.55 -15.08 18.54
C ASN A 39 4.15 -15.48 17.19
N GLU A 40 3.35 -15.44 16.12
CA GLU A 40 3.80 -15.77 14.77
C GLU A 40 4.96 -14.89 14.29
N GLU A 41 4.86 -13.58 14.50
CA GLU A 41 5.92 -12.65 14.08
C GLU A 41 7.19 -12.80 14.92
N LEU A 42 7.09 -13.04 16.23
CA LEU A 42 8.26 -13.31 17.08
C LEU A 42 8.92 -14.64 16.76
N ASP A 43 8.15 -15.71 16.55
CA ASP A 43 8.69 -17.00 16.13
C ASP A 43 9.47 -16.89 14.82
N SER A 44 8.92 -16.15 13.86
CA SER A 44 9.60 -15.90 12.59
C SER A 44 10.89 -15.06 12.76
N LEU A 45 10.92 -14.14 13.72
CA LEU A 45 12.10 -13.30 13.99
C LEU A 45 13.18 -14.04 14.76
N PHE A 46 12.81 -14.84 15.76
CA PHE A 46 13.76 -15.57 16.61
C PHE A 46 14.32 -16.80 15.91
N GLY A 47 13.50 -17.46 15.08
CA GLY A 47 13.94 -18.58 14.26
C GLY A 47 14.45 -19.76 15.07
N PHE A 48 13.85 -20.02 16.24
CA PHE A 48 14.23 -21.08 17.19
C PHE A 48 14.41 -22.46 16.56
N ASN A 49 13.66 -22.77 15.50
CA ASN A 49 13.81 -24.01 14.73
C ASN A 49 15.20 -24.21 14.09
N LYS A 50 16.07 -23.20 14.12
CA LYS A 50 17.42 -23.21 13.55
C LYS A 50 18.51 -22.95 14.60
N ARG A 51 18.17 -22.92 15.88
CA ARG A 51 19.06 -22.50 16.97
C ARG A 51 19.13 -23.57 18.04
N ASP A 52 20.24 -23.58 18.79
CA ASP A 52 20.37 -24.45 19.95
C ASP A 52 19.71 -23.84 21.19
N PHE A 53 19.50 -24.66 22.22
CA PHE A 53 18.84 -24.24 23.46
C PHE A 53 19.56 -23.07 24.16
N ARG A 54 20.90 -23.00 24.09
CA ARG A 54 21.65 -21.90 24.72
C ARG A 54 21.40 -20.58 23.98
N GLU A 55 21.31 -20.64 22.66
CA GLU A 55 20.95 -19.49 21.84
C GLU A 55 19.52 -19.02 22.09
N GLU A 56 18.56 -19.94 22.23
CA GLU A 56 17.18 -19.61 22.59
C GLU A 56 17.13 -18.84 23.92
N VAL A 57 17.82 -19.34 24.96
CA VAL A 57 17.90 -18.68 26.28
C VAL A 57 18.47 -17.27 26.15
N ILE A 58 19.59 -17.09 25.45
CA ILE A 58 20.21 -15.77 25.28
C ILE A 58 19.28 -14.81 24.53
N ILE A 59 18.56 -15.27 23.50
CA ILE A 59 17.62 -14.43 22.75
C ILE A 59 16.46 -14.00 23.63
N THR A 60 15.87 -14.92 24.40
CA THR A 60 14.78 -14.60 25.32
C THR A 60 15.21 -13.66 26.45
N ASP A 61 16.44 -13.77 26.95
CA ASP A 61 17.04 -12.85 27.93
C ASP A 61 17.17 -11.43 27.36
N ARG A 62 17.80 -11.31 26.18
CA ARG A 62 17.94 -10.01 25.49
C ARG A 62 16.60 -9.42 25.08
N TRP A 63 15.62 -10.26 24.76
CA TRP A 63 14.25 -9.84 24.50
C TRP A 63 13.57 -9.27 25.74
N ALA A 64 13.71 -9.93 26.90
CA ALA A 64 13.21 -9.42 28.18
C ALA A 64 13.85 -8.06 28.51
N ASP A 65 15.17 -7.96 28.41
CA ASP A 65 15.92 -6.71 28.60
C ASP A 65 15.42 -5.57 27.69
N PHE A 66 15.17 -5.89 26.42
CA PHE A 66 14.68 -4.92 25.44
C PHE A 66 13.26 -4.44 25.75
N THR A 67 12.37 -5.37 26.08
CA THR A 67 11.00 -5.01 26.48
C THR A 67 10.97 -4.20 27.79
N ALA A 68 11.92 -4.42 28.70
CA ALA A 68 12.07 -3.65 29.94
C ALA A 68 12.72 -2.27 29.71
N GLY A 69 13.25 -2.00 28.51
CA GLY A 69 13.89 -0.73 28.16
C GLY A 69 15.29 -0.54 28.73
N LYS A 70 16.03 -1.64 28.98
CA LYS A 70 17.42 -1.54 29.44
C LYS A 70 18.31 -0.93 28.36
N THR A 71 19.32 -0.16 28.74
CA THR A 71 20.26 0.48 27.81
C THR A 71 20.97 -0.58 26.95
N GLU A 72 21.20 -0.28 25.67
CA GLU A 72 21.89 -1.17 24.69
C GLU A 72 21.25 -2.54 24.41
N SER A 73 20.11 -2.85 25.03
CA SER A 73 19.38 -4.11 24.85
C SER A 73 18.92 -4.34 23.40
N LEU A 74 18.55 -3.29 22.67
CA LEU A 74 18.17 -3.40 21.26
C LEU A 74 19.36 -3.82 20.38
N GLU A 75 20.54 -3.21 20.58
CA GLU A 75 21.74 -3.52 19.78
C GLU A 75 22.24 -4.93 20.05
N THR A 76 22.24 -5.34 21.33
CA THR A 76 22.64 -6.68 21.73
C THR A 76 21.68 -7.76 21.20
N LEU A 77 20.38 -7.48 21.21
CA LEU A 77 19.36 -8.35 20.61
C LEU A 77 19.52 -8.44 19.09
N MET A 78 19.70 -7.30 18.40
CA MET A 78 19.94 -7.25 16.96
C MET A 78 21.19 -8.04 16.57
N LYS A 79 22.28 -7.89 17.32
CA LYS A 79 23.53 -8.64 17.10
C LYS A 79 23.31 -10.15 17.20
N LYS A 80 22.52 -10.62 18.17
CA LYS A 80 22.26 -12.06 18.35
C LYS A 80 21.28 -12.61 17.31
N LEU A 81 20.35 -11.79 16.84
CA LEU A 81 19.45 -12.11 15.75
C LEU A 81 20.07 -11.91 14.36
N GLU A 82 21.33 -11.49 14.29
CA GLU A 82 22.05 -11.18 13.04
C GLU A 82 21.33 -10.15 12.16
N LEU A 83 20.64 -9.19 12.80
CA LEU A 83 19.90 -8.14 12.12
C LEU A 83 20.78 -6.91 11.89
N THR A 84 20.72 -6.36 10.67
CA THR A 84 21.40 -5.11 10.32
C THR A 84 20.37 -4.02 10.01
N ARG A 85 20.71 -2.76 10.34
CA ARG A 85 19.79 -1.62 10.08
C ARG A 85 19.50 -1.43 8.60
N GLU A 86 20.45 -1.75 7.73
CA GLU A 86 20.36 -1.56 6.28
C GLU A 86 19.53 -2.65 5.58
N ALA A 87 19.70 -3.92 5.97
CA ALA A 87 19.01 -5.04 5.32
C ALA A 87 17.70 -5.43 6.01
N ASP A 88 17.58 -5.20 7.32
CA ASP A 88 16.50 -5.75 8.15
C ASP A 88 15.60 -4.68 8.80
N GLY A 89 15.55 -3.48 8.22
CA GLY A 89 14.80 -2.35 8.77
C GLY A 89 13.34 -2.68 9.14
N GLU A 90 12.62 -3.48 8.34
CA GLU A 90 11.23 -3.88 8.67
C GLU A 90 11.14 -4.96 9.75
N LYS A 91 12.12 -5.86 9.86
CA LYS A 91 12.21 -6.80 10.98
C LYS A 91 12.48 -6.06 12.28
N ILE A 92 13.39 -5.08 12.25
CA ILE A 92 13.70 -4.23 13.40
C ILE A 92 12.47 -3.40 13.81
N LYS A 93 11.74 -2.82 12.85
CA LYS A 93 10.47 -2.12 13.13
C LYS A 93 9.42 -3.06 13.74
N THR A 94 9.37 -4.31 13.28
CA THR A 94 8.47 -5.33 13.82
C THR A 94 8.86 -5.69 15.26
N LEU A 95 10.15 -5.92 15.52
CA LEU A 95 10.71 -6.16 16.86
C LEU A 95 10.32 -5.04 17.84
N ILE A 96 10.46 -3.78 17.42
CA ILE A 96 10.09 -2.60 18.23
C ILE A 96 8.58 -2.57 18.53
N ARG A 97 7.73 -2.83 17.53
CA ARG A 97 6.27 -2.87 17.71
C ARG A 97 5.87 -3.96 18.70
N ARG A 98 6.49 -5.13 18.61
CA ARG A 98 6.23 -6.27 19.49
C ARG A 98 6.70 -5.99 20.93
N ALA A 99 7.85 -5.33 21.09
CA ALA A 99 8.33 -4.96 22.42
C ALA A 99 7.43 -3.91 23.08
N HIS A 100 6.96 -2.94 22.30
CA HIS A 100 5.99 -1.96 22.77
C HIS A 100 4.67 -2.61 23.17
N PHE A 101 4.16 -3.58 22.39
CA PHE A 101 2.95 -4.33 22.71
C PHE A 101 3.08 -5.10 24.04
N VAL A 102 4.24 -5.74 24.26
CA VAL A 102 4.52 -6.48 25.51
C VAL A 102 4.54 -5.56 26.72
N ARG A 103 5.20 -4.40 26.61
CA ARG A 103 5.33 -3.46 27.74
C ARG A 103 4.06 -2.65 27.99
N PHE A 104 3.35 -2.30 26.92
CA PHE A 104 2.18 -1.41 26.95
C PHE A 104 0.99 -2.02 26.19
N PRO A 105 0.44 -3.14 26.67
CA PRO A 105 -0.60 -3.86 25.93
C PRO A 105 -1.94 -3.14 25.85
N GLU A 106 -2.18 -2.22 26.77
CA GLU A 106 -3.38 -1.38 26.81
C GLU A 106 -3.26 -0.14 25.90
N CYS A 107 -2.04 0.22 25.47
CA CYS A 107 -1.79 1.38 24.62
C CYS A 107 -2.04 1.09 23.13
N ASP A 108 -2.73 1.99 22.43
CA ASP A 108 -2.90 1.88 20.98
C ASP A 108 -1.62 2.22 20.21
N ALA A 109 -0.90 1.18 19.82
CA ALA A 109 0.28 1.27 18.97
C ALA A 109 -0.03 1.57 17.50
N SER A 110 -1.29 1.54 17.05
CA SER A 110 -1.67 1.63 15.63
C SER A 110 -1.36 2.99 15.00
N GLU A 111 -1.40 4.06 15.81
CA GLU A 111 -1.06 5.44 15.41
C GLU A 111 0.35 5.87 15.86
N LEU A 112 1.02 5.07 16.70
CA LEU A 112 2.35 5.39 17.19
C LEU A 112 3.38 5.11 16.08
N THR A 113 4.22 6.12 15.80
CA THR A 113 5.38 5.89 14.94
C THR A 113 6.40 5.03 15.69
N VAL A 114 7.22 4.28 14.95
CA VAL A 114 8.32 3.49 15.52
C VAL A 114 9.23 4.35 16.41
N THR A 115 9.40 5.62 16.05
CA THR A 115 10.12 6.61 16.85
C THR A 115 9.45 6.89 18.21
N LYS A 116 8.12 7.06 18.23
CA LYS A 116 7.39 7.25 19.48
C LYS A 116 7.39 5.97 20.33
N MET A 117 7.31 4.79 19.71
CA MET A 117 7.40 3.50 20.41
C MET A 117 8.76 3.30 21.07
N LEU A 118 9.85 3.57 20.35
CA LEU A 118 11.21 3.50 20.91
C LEU A 118 11.39 4.46 22.08
N HIS A 119 10.87 5.68 21.95
CA HIS A 119 10.91 6.65 23.04
C HIS A 119 10.11 6.16 24.27
N ALA A 120 8.91 5.61 24.07
CA ALA A 120 8.11 5.04 25.15
C ALA A 120 8.81 3.85 25.84
N LEU A 121 9.61 3.08 25.09
CA LEU A 121 10.44 2.01 25.63
C LEU A 121 11.70 2.51 26.35
N GLY A 122 11.99 3.82 26.36
CA GLY A 122 13.13 4.41 27.06
C GLY A 122 14.35 4.71 26.17
N PHE A 123 14.24 4.60 24.84
CA PHE A 123 15.35 4.81 23.91
C PHE A 123 15.39 6.23 23.32
N SER A 124 16.59 6.69 22.95
CA SER A 124 16.80 8.05 22.47
C SER A 124 16.19 8.33 21.09
N ARG A 125 15.79 9.58 20.85
CA ARG A 125 15.23 10.04 19.57
C ARG A 125 16.23 9.96 18.40
N ALA A 126 17.53 9.99 18.68
CA ALA A 126 18.59 9.85 17.69
C ALA A 126 18.67 8.42 17.13
N LEU A 127 18.59 7.40 18.00
CA LEU A 127 18.56 5.99 17.61
C LEU A 127 17.33 5.69 16.72
N ALA A 128 16.19 6.27 17.09
CA ALA A 128 14.96 6.09 16.35
C ALA A 128 14.97 6.69 14.94
N LYS A 129 15.65 7.81 14.70
CA LYS A 129 15.79 8.39 13.36
C LYS A 129 16.63 7.48 12.45
N GLN A 130 17.74 6.95 12.97
CA GLN A 130 18.63 6.03 12.22
C GLN A 130 17.93 4.74 11.77
N ILE A 131 16.90 4.27 12.49
CA ILE A 131 16.12 3.06 12.13
C ILE A 131 15.01 3.37 11.11
N VAL A 132 14.46 4.58 11.09
CA VAL A 132 13.34 4.97 10.21
C VAL A 132 13.80 5.29 8.78
N ASP A 133 15.02 5.81 8.63
CA ASP A 133 15.60 6.17 7.33
C ASP A 133 15.99 4.97 6.44
N ALA A 134 16.00 3.75 7.01
CA ALA A 134 16.26 2.51 6.26
C ALA A 134 15.07 2.03 5.38
N THR A 135 14.02 2.84 5.20
CA THR A 135 12.88 2.49 4.34
C THR A 135 13.25 2.80 2.87
N PRO A 136 13.08 1.87 1.91
CA PRO A 136 13.59 2.05 0.55
C PRO A 136 13.07 3.33 -0.12
N GLN A 137 13.98 4.26 -0.37
CA GLN A 137 13.78 5.37 -1.30
C GLN A 137 14.11 4.89 -2.70
N ILE A 138 13.07 4.62 -3.50
CA ILE A 138 13.24 4.29 -4.92
C ILE A 138 13.43 5.61 -5.66
N ASN A 139 14.64 5.86 -6.16
CA ASN A 139 14.95 7.04 -6.96
C ASN A 139 14.42 6.84 -8.38
N TRP A 140 13.27 7.45 -8.68
CA TRP A 140 12.68 7.44 -10.03
C TRP A 140 13.49 8.35 -10.96
N SER A 141 13.65 7.98 -12.23
CA SER A 141 13.83 9.03 -13.24
C SER A 141 12.48 9.72 -13.41
N THR A 142 12.30 10.82 -12.69
CA THR A 142 11.05 11.58 -12.60
C THR A 142 10.50 11.95 -13.99
N GLU A 143 11.38 12.23 -14.94
CA GLU A 143 11.04 12.64 -16.31
C GLU A 143 10.31 11.56 -17.11
N ILE A 144 10.81 10.31 -17.15
CA ILE A 144 10.18 9.22 -17.95
C ILE A 144 8.79 8.90 -17.41
N VAL A 145 8.63 8.88 -16.09
CA VAL A 145 7.34 8.64 -15.45
C VAL A 145 6.35 9.76 -15.79
N GLN A 146 6.79 11.02 -15.73
CA GLN A 146 5.97 12.19 -16.07
C GLN A 146 5.57 12.20 -17.55
N GLN A 147 6.47 11.84 -18.46
CA GLN A 147 6.15 11.67 -19.87
C GLN A 147 5.08 10.59 -20.06
N GLY A 148 5.27 9.42 -19.44
CA GLY A 148 4.27 8.36 -19.46
C GLY A 148 2.90 8.81 -18.93
N PHE A 149 2.85 9.65 -17.89
CA PHE A 149 1.60 10.24 -17.38
C PHE A 149 0.87 11.15 -18.38
N ASN A 150 1.58 11.74 -19.34
CA ASN A 150 1.04 12.72 -20.28
C ASN A 150 0.60 12.12 -21.63
N GLU A 151 0.87 10.84 -21.86
CA GLU A 151 0.39 10.14 -23.04
C GLU A 151 -1.14 9.98 -23.05
N GLU A 152 -1.67 9.50 -24.17
CA GLU A 152 -3.08 9.13 -24.30
C GLU A 152 -3.40 7.91 -23.43
N TYR A 153 -4.55 7.92 -22.75
CA TYR A 153 -4.95 6.83 -21.87
C TYR A 153 -5.60 5.70 -22.65
N GLN A 154 -4.95 4.55 -22.72
CA GLN A 154 -5.52 3.35 -23.33
C GLN A 154 -6.54 2.69 -22.39
N GLY A 155 -7.64 2.18 -22.96
CA GLY A 155 -8.69 1.52 -22.18
C GLY A 155 -9.66 2.48 -21.49
N HIS A 156 -9.84 3.69 -22.03
CA HIS A 156 -10.81 4.67 -21.53
C HIS A 156 -12.22 4.07 -21.37
N ASP A 157 -12.74 3.43 -22.41
CA ASP A 157 -14.08 2.79 -22.40
C ASP A 157 -14.18 1.58 -21.47
N LEU A 158 -13.05 0.91 -21.17
CA LEU A 158 -13.02 -0.29 -20.35
C LEU A 158 -12.81 0.00 -18.86
N ILE A 159 -12.22 1.16 -18.53
CA ILE A 159 -11.78 1.49 -17.16
C ILE A 159 -12.39 2.81 -16.70
N VAL A 160 -12.23 3.89 -17.46
CA VAL A 160 -12.67 5.23 -17.04
C VAL A 160 -14.18 5.31 -17.00
N ILE A 161 -14.86 4.91 -18.09
CA ILE A 161 -16.33 4.95 -18.17
C ILE A 161 -16.98 4.07 -17.09
N PRO A 162 -16.64 2.79 -16.93
CA PRO A 162 -17.26 1.95 -15.89
C PRO A 162 -16.93 2.42 -14.47
N THR A 163 -15.75 3.01 -14.26
CA THR A 163 -15.43 3.63 -12.97
C THR A 163 -16.37 4.80 -12.70
N LEU A 164 -16.54 5.73 -13.66
CA LEU A 164 -17.46 6.87 -13.52
C LEU A 164 -18.91 6.41 -13.27
N GLU A 165 -19.38 5.41 -14.00
CA GLU A 165 -20.70 4.79 -13.81
C GLU A 165 -20.84 4.21 -12.40
N THR A 166 -19.81 3.52 -11.90
CA THR A 166 -19.78 3.01 -10.52
C THR A 166 -19.83 4.14 -9.50
N LEU A 167 -19.08 5.23 -9.72
CA LEU A 167 -19.09 6.38 -8.81
C LEU A 167 -20.47 7.05 -8.77
N GLN A 168 -21.10 7.18 -9.93
CA GLN A 168 -22.45 7.73 -10.08
C GLN A 168 -23.50 6.80 -9.46
N LEU A 169 -23.35 5.49 -9.61
CA LEU A 169 -24.23 4.50 -8.98
C LEU A 169 -24.15 4.60 -7.45
N TYR A 170 -22.95 4.67 -6.88
CA TYR A 170 -22.80 4.86 -5.43
C TYR A 170 -23.38 6.19 -4.95
N ALA A 171 -23.17 7.26 -5.71
CA ALA A 171 -23.74 8.56 -5.40
C ALA A 171 -25.29 8.54 -5.40
N THR A 172 -25.91 7.86 -6.36
CA THR A 172 -27.37 7.75 -6.48
C THR A 172 -27.98 6.79 -5.46
N GLN A 173 -27.26 5.75 -5.05
CA GLN A 173 -27.68 4.81 -4.00
C GLN A 173 -27.46 5.33 -2.59
N TRP A 174 -26.74 6.44 -2.43
CA TRP A 174 -26.44 6.99 -1.11
C TRP A 174 -27.72 7.39 -0.38
N ARG A 175 -27.86 6.84 0.82
CA ARG A 175 -28.90 7.19 1.77
C ARG A 175 -28.26 7.38 3.13
N GLU A 176 -28.59 8.48 3.80
CA GLU A 176 -28.03 8.84 5.11
C GLU A 176 -28.25 7.76 6.18
N ASP A 177 -29.34 7.00 6.08
CA ASP A 177 -29.67 5.92 7.02
C ASP A 177 -28.94 4.59 6.75
N ALA A 178 -28.35 4.43 5.56
CA ALA A 178 -27.66 3.23 5.12
C ALA A 178 -26.14 3.40 5.00
N TYR A 179 -25.66 4.62 4.68
CA TYR A 179 -24.26 4.91 4.42
C TYR A 179 -23.83 6.25 5.04
N LYS A 180 -22.63 6.29 5.63
CA LYS A 180 -22.07 7.51 6.24
C LYS A 180 -21.91 8.66 5.24
N ALA A 181 -21.59 8.32 3.99
CA ALA A 181 -21.39 9.23 2.87
C ALA A 181 -21.15 8.38 1.59
N PRO A 182 -21.22 8.98 0.38
CA PRO A 182 -20.87 8.32 -0.88
C PRO A 182 -19.34 8.10 -1.02
N TYR A 183 -18.75 7.39 -0.07
CA TYR A 183 -17.31 7.10 -0.01
C TYR A 183 -17.00 5.67 -0.44
N THR A 184 -15.98 5.54 -1.29
CA THR A 184 -15.39 4.26 -1.69
C THR A 184 -13.87 4.37 -1.69
N SER A 185 -13.18 3.23 -1.81
CA SER A 185 -11.72 3.14 -1.89
C SER A 185 -11.30 2.49 -3.20
N ILE A 186 -10.23 3.00 -3.79
CA ILE A 186 -9.54 2.35 -4.91
C ILE A 186 -8.36 1.54 -4.34
N ILE A 187 -8.39 0.22 -4.50
CA ILE A 187 -7.37 -0.68 -3.96
C ILE A 187 -6.70 -1.42 -5.11
N SER A 188 -5.39 -1.23 -5.27
CA SER A 188 -4.58 -1.87 -6.31
C SER A 188 -3.08 -1.68 -5.97
N PRO A 189 -2.15 -2.52 -6.42
CA PRO A 189 -0.72 -2.37 -6.11
C PRO A 189 -0.09 -1.15 -6.77
N THR A 190 1.18 -0.88 -6.45
CA THR A 190 1.95 0.16 -7.16
C THR A 190 2.05 -0.17 -8.65
N MET A 191 2.26 0.83 -9.51
CA MET A 191 2.38 0.66 -10.98
C MET A 191 1.11 0.20 -11.72
N SER A 192 0.02 -0.09 -11.01
CA SER A 192 -1.28 -0.44 -11.60
C SER A 192 -2.08 0.78 -12.11
N GLY A 193 -1.44 1.89 -12.48
CA GLY A 193 -2.12 3.05 -13.05
C GLY A 193 -3.11 3.83 -12.16
N LYS A 194 -3.22 3.58 -10.84
CA LYS A 194 -4.18 4.29 -9.95
C LYS A 194 -4.18 5.81 -10.12
N THR A 195 -3.01 6.44 -9.99
CA THR A 195 -2.90 7.90 -10.14
C THR A 195 -3.26 8.35 -11.55
N ARG A 196 -2.93 7.55 -12.57
CA ARG A 196 -3.27 7.87 -13.95
C ARG A 196 -4.79 7.83 -14.15
N LEU A 197 -5.48 6.83 -13.57
CA LEU A 197 -6.94 6.80 -13.56
C LEU A 197 -7.51 8.07 -12.90
N LEU A 198 -6.98 8.51 -11.75
CA LEU A 198 -7.44 9.74 -11.10
C LEU A 198 -7.30 10.99 -11.98
N LYS A 199 -6.20 11.08 -12.74
CA LYS A 199 -5.99 12.14 -13.73
C LYS A 199 -7.04 12.08 -14.84
N GLU A 200 -7.37 10.89 -15.34
CA GLU A 200 -8.38 10.73 -16.37
C GLU A 200 -9.80 11.03 -15.87
N LEU A 201 -10.14 10.61 -14.65
CA LEU A 201 -11.42 10.95 -14.02
C LEU A 201 -11.59 12.47 -13.89
N ALA A 202 -10.51 13.19 -13.59
CA ALA A 202 -10.53 14.65 -13.48
C ALA A 202 -10.87 15.39 -14.78
N LYS A 203 -10.83 14.71 -15.95
CA LYS A 203 -11.31 15.26 -17.22
C LYS A 203 -12.84 15.27 -17.34
N HIS A 204 -13.54 14.48 -16.52
CA HIS A 204 -14.99 14.25 -16.59
C HIS A 204 -15.74 14.75 -15.36
N VAL A 205 -15.07 14.81 -14.20
CA VAL A 205 -15.64 15.28 -12.93
C VAL A 205 -14.67 16.19 -12.19
N CYS A 206 -15.21 17.05 -11.31
CA CYS A 206 -14.39 17.87 -10.42
C CYS A 206 -13.66 16.97 -9.40
N VAL A 207 -12.32 16.95 -9.46
CA VAL A 207 -11.48 16.16 -8.55
C VAL A 207 -10.62 17.09 -7.71
N VAL A 208 -10.69 16.96 -6.38
CA VAL A 208 -9.69 17.51 -5.45
C VAL A 208 -8.73 16.38 -5.09
N TYR A 209 -7.51 16.45 -5.60
CA TYR A 209 -6.48 15.43 -5.33
C TYR A 209 -5.56 15.83 -4.19
N VAL A 210 -5.43 14.97 -3.17
CA VAL A 210 -4.50 15.16 -2.05
C VAL A 210 -3.66 13.90 -1.83
N CYS A 211 -2.37 13.99 -2.11
CA CYS A 211 -1.40 12.92 -1.91
C CYS A 211 -0.83 12.95 -0.48
N LEU A 212 -1.18 11.95 0.33
CA LEU A 212 -0.81 11.86 1.75
C LEU A 212 0.54 11.19 2.03
N ARG A 213 1.39 10.98 1.01
CA ARG A 213 2.75 10.40 1.16
C ARG A 213 3.55 11.12 2.23
N LYS A 214 4.44 10.43 2.94
CA LYS A 214 5.31 11.05 3.97
C LYS A 214 6.09 12.25 3.41
N ASP A 215 6.40 13.19 4.29
CA ASP A 215 7.25 14.33 3.95
C ASP A 215 8.65 13.84 3.53
N GLY A 216 9.27 14.53 2.57
CA GLY A 216 10.54 14.10 1.95
C GLY A 216 10.47 12.86 1.06
N SER A 217 9.28 12.34 0.73
CA SER A 217 9.14 11.23 -0.22
C SER A 217 9.51 11.65 -1.65
N THR A 218 10.43 10.91 -2.27
CA THR A 218 10.88 11.09 -3.67
C THR A 218 9.99 10.38 -4.71
N CYS A 219 8.90 9.74 -4.27
CA CYS A 219 8.02 8.97 -5.14
C CYS A 219 6.94 9.84 -5.81
N GLN A 220 6.49 9.42 -6.99
CA GLN A 220 5.49 10.16 -7.77
C GLN A 220 4.04 9.64 -7.58
N PRO A 221 3.03 10.52 -7.68
CA PRO A 221 3.08 11.98 -7.51
C PRO A 221 3.59 12.39 -6.12
N PRO A 222 4.14 13.61 -5.98
CA PRO A 222 4.69 14.12 -4.73
C PRO A 222 3.62 14.29 -3.66
N ARG A 223 4.05 14.47 -2.40
CA ARG A 223 3.15 14.83 -1.30
C ARG A 223 2.49 16.18 -1.61
N SER A 224 1.17 16.25 -1.51
CA SER A 224 0.45 17.51 -1.69
C SER A 224 0.68 18.42 -0.50
N HIS A 225 0.76 19.73 -0.74
CA HIS A 225 0.94 20.72 0.33
C HIS A 225 -0.14 20.61 1.42
N LEU A 226 -1.40 20.44 1.02
CA LEU A 226 -2.54 20.29 1.95
C LEU A 226 -2.46 19.03 2.82
N ALA A 227 -1.64 18.03 2.50
CA ALA A 227 -1.51 16.79 3.26
C ALA A 227 -1.09 17.04 4.73
N ARG A 228 -0.38 18.14 4.99
CA ARG A 228 -0.01 18.59 6.35
C ARG A 228 -1.21 18.90 7.24
N HIS A 229 -2.35 19.29 6.65
CA HIS A 229 -3.58 19.55 7.39
C HIS A 229 -4.41 18.28 7.59
N PHE A 230 -4.21 17.26 6.74
CA PHE A 230 -4.84 15.94 6.92
C PHE A 230 -4.14 15.12 8.00
N ILE A 231 -2.82 15.20 8.05
CA ILE A 231 -1.96 14.47 9.01
C ILE A 231 -1.08 15.52 9.70
N PRO A 232 -1.61 16.26 10.71
CA PRO A 232 -0.84 17.26 11.43
C PRO A 232 0.22 16.60 12.32
N GLU A 233 1.38 17.25 12.44
CA GLU A 233 2.48 16.73 13.28
C GLU A 233 2.10 16.71 14.76
N GLU A 234 1.32 17.70 15.20
CA GLU A 234 0.75 17.78 16.53
C GLU A 234 -0.78 17.72 16.44
N PRO A 235 -1.44 16.80 17.17
CA PRO A 235 -2.88 16.71 17.19
C PRO A 235 -3.48 17.97 17.79
N LYS A 236 -4.48 18.56 17.12
CA LYS A 236 -5.21 19.72 17.63
C LYS A 236 -6.21 19.28 18.70
N LEU A 237 -6.50 20.17 19.66
CA LEU A 237 -7.43 19.93 20.77
C LEU A 237 -8.81 19.39 20.32
N ASN A 238 -9.28 19.79 19.13
CA ASN A 238 -10.51 19.29 18.53
C ASN A 238 -10.30 18.92 17.05
N MET A 239 -9.98 17.65 16.79
CA MET A 239 -9.75 17.13 15.44
C MET A 239 -10.99 17.12 14.56
N ILE A 240 -12.18 16.88 15.13
CA ILE A 240 -13.46 16.90 14.38
C ILE A 240 -13.70 18.30 13.82
N ARG A 241 -13.56 19.34 14.65
CA ARG A 241 -13.71 20.73 14.23
C ARG A 241 -12.66 21.10 13.18
N HIS A 242 -11.41 20.70 13.39
CA HIS A 242 -10.34 20.93 12.42
C HIS A 242 -10.65 20.30 11.05
N TYR A 243 -11.03 19.03 11.01
CA TYR A 243 -11.35 18.36 9.74
C TYR A 243 -12.61 18.91 9.09
N SER A 244 -13.61 19.32 9.88
CA SER A 244 -14.81 19.97 9.37
C SER A 244 -14.45 21.31 8.73
N HIS A 245 -13.67 22.16 9.41
CA HIS A 245 -13.21 23.42 8.83
C HIS A 245 -12.33 23.21 7.60
N LEU A 246 -11.46 22.20 7.59
CA LEU A 246 -10.62 21.86 6.43
C LEU A 246 -11.46 21.43 5.23
N LEU A 247 -12.45 20.56 5.44
CA LEU A 247 -13.40 20.15 4.41
C LEU A 247 -14.17 21.35 3.85
N ILE A 248 -14.70 22.20 4.73
CA ILE A 248 -15.42 23.41 4.36
C ILE A 248 -14.53 24.37 3.56
N ALA A 249 -13.28 24.59 4.00
CA ALA A 249 -12.35 25.46 3.29
C ALA A 249 -12.05 24.96 1.87
N ILE A 250 -11.87 23.64 1.71
CA ILE A 250 -11.70 23.01 0.40
C ILE A 250 -12.97 23.21 -0.45
N LEU A 251 -14.15 22.90 0.09
CA LEU A 251 -15.42 23.00 -0.64
C LEU A 251 -15.77 24.44 -1.04
N ASN A 252 -15.50 25.41 -0.18
CA ASN A 252 -15.67 26.83 -0.52
C ASN A 252 -14.71 27.23 -1.63
N THR A 253 -13.43 26.83 -1.55
CA THR A 253 -12.44 27.15 -2.59
C THR A 253 -12.87 26.56 -3.94
N VAL A 254 -13.43 25.34 -3.94
CA VAL A 254 -14.05 24.72 -5.12
C VAL A 254 -15.24 25.58 -5.59
N SER A 255 -16.19 25.86 -4.70
CA SER A 255 -17.39 26.64 -5.01
C SER A 255 -17.06 28.00 -5.62
N ASP A 256 -16.11 28.73 -5.03
CA ASP A 256 -15.66 30.05 -5.47
C ASP A 256 -14.99 29.97 -6.84
N PHE A 257 -14.24 28.90 -7.11
CA PHE A 257 -13.65 28.65 -8.42
C PHE A 257 -14.74 28.49 -9.49
N PHE A 258 -15.76 27.66 -9.26
CA PHE A 258 -16.80 27.40 -10.26
C PHE A 258 -17.85 28.53 -10.36
N SER A 259 -17.96 29.37 -9.33
CA SER A 259 -18.95 30.45 -9.29
C SER A 259 -18.58 31.71 -10.06
N GLN A 260 -17.33 31.84 -10.54
CA GLN A 260 -16.84 33.08 -11.16
C GLN A 260 -17.60 33.39 -12.47
N PRO A 261 -17.99 34.65 -12.73
CA PRO A 261 -18.83 35.02 -13.87
C PRO A 261 -18.23 34.65 -15.24
N ASP A 262 -16.92 34.81 -15.39
CA ASP A 262 -16.14 34.51 -16.60
C ASP A 262 -16.08 33.01 -16.94
N ARG A 263 -16.45 32.15 -15.98
CA ARG A 263 -16.39 30.69 -16.10
C ARG A 263 -17.72 30.05 -16.41
N ARG A 264 -18.83 30.75 -16.13
CA ARG A 264 -20.19 30.26 -16.40
C ARG A 264 -20.52 30.14 -17.90
N THR A 265 -19.76 30.84 -18.74
CA THR A 265 -19.92 30.83 -20.20
C THR A 265 -19.04 29.78 -20.89
N LYS A 266 -18.13 29.12 -20.15
CA LYS A 266 -17.21 28.12 -20.71
C LYS A 266 -17.88 26.75 -20.84
N SER A 267 -17.40 25.93 -21.76
CA SER A 267 -17.82 24.54 -21.83
C SER A 267 -17.39 23.79 -20.55
N LEU A 268 -18.13 22.76 -20.14
CA LEU A 268 -17.77 21.94 -18.97
C LEU A 268 -16.37 21.34 -19.10
N LYS A 269 -15.99 20.92 -20.31
CA LYS A 269 -14.68 20.34 -20.61
C LYS A 269 -13.55 21.35 -20.36
N ASP A 270 -13.70 22.58 -20.85
CA ASP A 270 -12.70 23.63 -20.66
C ASP A 270 -12.61 24.05 -19.19
N LEU A 271 -13.76 24.11 -18.51
CA LEU A 271 -13.84 24.45 -17.10
C LEU A 271 -13.16 23.40 -16.21
N LEU A 272 -13.36 22.11 -16.51
CA LEU A 272 -12.68 21.00 -15.82
C LEU A 272 -11.18 20.98 -16.12
N PHE A 273 -10.77 21.34 -17.34
CA PHE A 273 -9.35 21.48 -17.69
C PHE A 273 -8.68 22.60 -16.89
N GLU A 274 -9.32 23.78 -16.78
CA GLU A 274 -8.82 24.87 -15.94
C GLU A 274 -8.80 24.50 -14.47
N TRP A 275 -9.81 23.79 -13.98
CA TRP A 275 -9.84 23.27 -12.61
C TRP A 275 -8.69 22.29 -12.34
N PHE A 276 -8.42 21.39 -13.29
CA PHE A 276 -7.34 20.43 -13.21
C PHE A 276 -5.99 21.14 -13.11
N ASP A 277 -5.74 22.14 -13.97
CA ASP A 277 -4.50 22.90 -13.90
C ASP A 277 -4.41 23.76 -12.62
N TYR A 278 -5.53 24.25 -12.12
CA TYR A 278 -5.56 25.04 -10.88
C TYR A 278 -5.25 24.22 -9.62
N SER A 279 -5.77 22.98 -9.53
CA SER A 279 -5.84 22.24 -8.27
C SER A 279 -5.01 20.95 -8.23
N PHE A 280 -4.72 20.33 -9.39
CA PHE A 280 -4.15 18.99 -9.44
C PHE A 280 -2.61 19.03 -9.54
N GLN A 281 -1.93 18.73 -8.44
CA GLN A 281 -0.47 18.61 -8.40
C GLN A 281 0.00 17.25 -8.95
N MET A 282 0.45 17.23 -10.21
CA MET A 282 1.00 16.04 -10.88
C MET A 282 2.50 15.84 -10.65
N ASP A 283 3.23 16.94 -10.53
CA ASP A 283 4.68 16.97 -10.41
C ASP A 283 5.12 17.89 -9.27
N ASN A 284 6.42 18.22 -9.24
CA ASN A 284 6.99 19.04 -8.18
C ASN A 284 6.57 20.52 -8.26
N THR A 285 5.82 20.93 -9.29
CA THR A 285 5.25 22.28 -9.42
C THR A 285 4.12 22.44 -8.41
N PRO A 286 4.29 23.27 -7.37
CA PRO A 286 3.26 23.43 -6.35
C PRO A 286 2.05 24.17 -6.92
N LYS A 287 0.84 23.70 -6.62
CA LYS A 287 -0.41 24.43 -6.93
C LYS A 287 -0.68 25.52 -5.88
N SER A 288 0.25 26.48 -5.81
CA SER A 288 0.33 27.48 -4.73
C SER A 288 -0.94 28.30 -4.59
N GLU A 289 -1.58 28.72 -5.69
CA GLU A 289 -2.79 29.53 -5.61
C GLU A 289 -3.96 28.78 -4.95
N PHE A 290 -4.21 27.53 -5.35
CA PHE A 290 -5.22 26.67 -4.72
C PHE A 290 -4.91 26.44 -3.24
N ASN A 291 -3.67 26.04 -2.93
CA ASN A 291 -3.24 25.77 -1.57
C ASN A 291 -3.39 27.00 -0.66
N LEU A 292 -2.97 28.19 -1.13
CA LEU A 292 -3.07 29.44 -0.38
C LEU A 292 -4.51 29.85 -0.11
N LYS A 293 -5.43 29.67 -1.07
CA LYS A 293 -6.85 29.97 -0.85
C LYS A 293 -7.48 29.04 0.19
N VAL A 294 -7.22 27.74 0.11
CA VAL A 294 -7.69 26.77 1.13
C VAL A 294 -7.15 27.12 2.51
N GLU A 295 -5.89 27.53 2.60
CA GLU A 295 -5.27 27.90 3.87
C GLU A 295 -5.80 29.20 4.45
N LYS A 296 -6.07 30.18 3.59
CA LYS A 296 -6.69 31.44 3.98
C LYS A 296 -8.07 31.18 4.58
N GLU A 297 -8.92 30.44 3.86
CA GLU A 297 -10.26 30.03 4.32
C GLU A 297 -10.19 29.25 5.65
N LEU A 298 -9.23 28.32 5.77
CA LEU A 298 -9.06 27.54 6.99
C LEU A 298 -8.64 28.41 8.19
N LYS A 299 -7.75 29.40 7.98
CA LYS A 299 -7.30 30.33 9.02
C LYS A 299 -8.44 31.23 9.48
N GLU A 300 -9.15 31.85 8.54
CA GLU A 300 -10.28 32.75 8.83
C GLU A 300 -11.36 32.04 9.65
N ARG A 301 -11.68 30.78 9.33
CA ARG A 301 -12.67 29.97 10.06
C ARG A 301 -12.17 29.46 11.40
N SER A 302 -10.88 29.19 11.53
CA SER A 302 -10.30 28.78 12.81
C SER A 302 -10.34 29.91 13.86
N GLN A 303 -10.47 31.16 13.42
CA GLN A 303 -10.59 32.35 14.28
C GLN A 303 -12.04 32.70 14.66
N GLN A 304 -13.05 32.03 14.09
CA GLN A 304 -14.46 32.30 14.40
C GLN A 304 -14.89 31.74 15.77
N PRO A 305 -15.67 32.50 16.56
CA PRO A 305 -16.13 32.06 17.88
C PRO A 305 -17.15 30.90 17.80
N ASP A 306 -17.12 30.02 18.81
CA ASP A 306 -17.85 28.73 18.87
C ASP A 306 -19.37 28.83 18.64
N ARG A 307 -19.99 30.00 18.91
CA ARG A 307 -21.44 30.20 18.79
C ARG A 307 -21.96 30.20 17.34
N SER A 308 -21.09 30.33 16.34
CA SER A 308 -21.47 30.37 14.90
C SER A 308 -21.59 28.99 14.24
N TYR A 309 -21.11 27.92 14.88
CA TYR A 309 -21.03 26.58 14.29
C TYR A 309 -22.39 25.93 14.01
N ARG A 310 -23.45 26.39 14.70
CA ARG A 310 -24.82 25.87 14.49
C ARG A 310 -25.47 26.30 13.16
N GLN A 311 -24.89 27.24 12.43
CA GLN A 311 -25.52 27.82 11.23
C GLN A 311 -24.88 27.41 9.89
N THR A 312 -23.72 26.74 9.89
CA THR A 312 -23.06 26.27 8.66
C THR A 312 -22.69 24.79 8.79
N THR A 313 -23.67 23.92 8.57
CA THR A 313 -23.43 22.48 8.44
C THR A 313 -22.78 22.18 7.09
N PRO A 314 -21.99 21.09 6.97
CA PRO A 314 -21.52 20.58 5.68
C PRO A 314 -22.65 20.49 4.65
N ASP A 315 -23.85 20.09 5.08
CA ASP A 315 -25.04 19.97 4.23
C ASP A 315 -25.51 21.29 3.61
N SER A 316 -25.44 22.39 4.38
CA SER A 316 -25.75 23.74 3.88
C SER A 316 -24.76 24.21 2.80
N ILE A 317 -23.51 23.73 2.86
CA ILE A 317 -22.47 24.07 1.90
C ILE A 317 -22.59 23.17 0.67
N LEU A 318 -22.86 21.87 0.84
CA LEU A 318 -23.15 20.96 -0.27
C LEU A 318 -24.35 21.44 -1.09
N SER A 319 -25.42 21.90 -0.43
CA SER A 319 -26.57 22.54 -1.05
C SER A 319 -26.21 23.82 -1.84
N ARG A 320 -25.27 24.63 -1.34
CA ARG A 320 -24.78 25.83 -2.05
C ARG A 320 -23.85 25.52 -3.23
N VAL A 321 -23.01 24.49 -3.11
CA VAL A 321 -22.20 23.99 -4.22
C VAL A 321 -23.14 23.44 -5.31
N SER A 322 -24.15 22.66 -4.93
CA SER A 322 -25.19 22.16 -5.83
C SER A 322 -25.99 23.25 -6.54
N SER A 323 -26.31 24.37 -5.88
CA SER A 323 -27.08 25.46 -6.49
C SER A 323 -26.28 26.36 -7.43
N GLY A 324 -24.94 26.34 -7.33
CA GLY A 324 -24.04 26.99 -8.30
C GLY A 324 -23.91 26.22 -9.63
N PHE A 325 -24.19 24.92 -9.62
CA PHE A 325 -24.23 24.06 -10.82
C PHE A 325 -25.62 24.07 -11.45
N ILE A 326 -26.02 25.22 -12.04
CA ILE A 326 -27.25 25.29 -12.83
C ILE A 326 -27.06 24.43 -14.09
N GLY A 327 -27.68 23.25 -14.10
CA GLY A 327 -27.97 22.51 -15.34
C GLY A 327 -27.45 21.09 -15.48
N ASN A 328 -26.90 20.43 -14.46
CA ASN A 328 -26.61 18.98 -14.58
C ASN A 328 -26.68 18.24 -13.25
N THR A 329 -27.63 17.31 -13.16
CA THR A 329 -27.82 16.33 -12.08
C THR A 329 -26.59 15.43 -11.82
N PHE A 330 -25.55 15.54 -12.65
CA PHE A 330 -24.30 14.77 -12.58
C PHE A 330 -23.36 15.17 -11.43
N LEU A 331 -23.38 16.45 -10.98
CA LEU A 331 -22.44 16.99 -10.00
C LEU A 331 -22.95 16.98 -8.55
N ASN A 332 -24.24 16.74 -8.33
CA ASN A 332 -24.83 16.72 -6.98
C ASN A 332 -24.41 15.51 -6.14
N GLY A 333 -23.70 14.54 -6.72
CA GLY A 333 -23.45 13.24 -6.09
C GLY A 333 -22.01 12.88 -5.76
N VAL A 334 -20.98 13.58 -6.27
CA VAL A 334 -19.63 13.01 -6.29
C VAL A 334 -18.62 13.88 -5.54
N LEU A 335 -18.66 13.80 -4.20
CA LEU A 335 -17.48 14.09 -3.36
C LEU A 335 -16.80 12.78 -2.99
N GLN A 336 -16.21 12.12 -3.99
CA GLN A 336 -15.40 10.95 -3.72
C GLN A 336 -13.97 11.36 -3.40
N ARG A 337 -13.62 11.26 -2.11
CA ARG A 337 -12.24 11.37 -1.65
C ARG A 337 -11.53 10.05 -1.94
N LEU A 338 -10.79 10.00 -3.04
CA LEU A 338 -9.99 8.84 -3.43
C LEU A 338 -8.70 8.82 -2.62
N HIS A 339 -8.70 8.07 -1.51
CA HIS A 339 -7.51 7.88 -0.69
C HIS A 339 -6.56 6.85 -1.32
N ARG A 340 -5.29 7.24 -1.48
CA ARG A 340 -4.18 6.35 -1.81
C ARG A 340 -3.62 5.78 -0.50
N TYR A 341 -3.86 4.51 -0.23
CA TYR A 341 -3.28 3.82 0.92
C TYR A 341 -2.08 2.98 0.49
N ASP A 342 -0.90 3.28 1.04
CA ASP A 342 0.24 2.36 1.16
C ASP A 342 0.31 1.84 2.63
N LEU A 343 -0.85 1.68 3.28
CA LEU A 343 -0.98 1.23 4.68
C LEU A 343 -1.46 -0.23 4.70
N ARG A 344 -0.92 -1.02 5.63
CA ARG A 344 -1.36 -2.39 5.93
C ARG A 344 -2.89 -2.43 5.96
N ILE A 345 -3.48 -3.31 5.16
CA ILE A 345 -4.93 -3.39 4.88
C ILE A 345 -5.76 -3.66 6.16
N ALA A 346 -5.09 -3.99 7.26
CA ALA A 346 -5.67 -4.12 8.58
C ALA A 346 -6.22 -2.81 9.20
N ASN A 347 -5.81 -1.61 8.74
CA ASN A 347 -6.19 -0.35 9.39
C ASN A 347 -7.38 0.40 8.76
N PHE A 348 -8.40 -0.31 8.27
CA PHE A 348 -9.66 0.32 7.87
C PHE A 348 -10.65 0.54 9.05
N ASN A 349 -10.29 0.17 10.28
CA ASN A 349 -11.05 0.53 11.48
C ASN A 349 -10.07 0.93 12.59
N PRO A 350 -10.13 2.14 13.18
CA PRO A 350 -9.78 2.23 14.58
C PRO A 350 -10.69 1.27 15.36
N ALA A 351 -10.16 0.66 16.43
CA ALA A 351 -11.00 -0.14 17.32
C ALA A 351 -12.19 0.71 17.81
N LEU A 352 -13.36 0.10 18.05
CA LEU A 352 -14.62 0.81 18.36
C LEU A 352 -14.51 1.73 19.60
N ASP A 353 -13.64 1.38 20.53
CA ASP A 353 -13.25 2.12 21.73
C ASP A 353 -12.32 3.31 21.43
N ARG A 354 -11.79 3.41 20.21
CA ARG A 354 -10.74 4.35 19.79
C ARG A 354 -11.12 5.21 18.59
N ASP A 355 -12.34 5.08 18.07
CA ASP A 355 -12.91 6.05 17.14
C ASP A 355 -13.45 7.26 17.93
N PRO A 356 -12.85 8.46 17.85
CA PRO A 356 -13.42 9.67 18.43
C PRO A 356 -14.77 10.06 17.77
N CYS A 357 -15.13 9.41 16.64
CA CYS A 357 -16.44 9.46 16.01
C CYS A 357 -17.44 8.41 16.54
N SER A 358 -17.17 7.73 17.67
CA SER A 358 -18.08 6.82 18.38
C SER A 358 -19.38 7.46 18.91
N ARG A 359 -19.76 8.63 18.38
CA ARG A 359 -21.07 9.23 18.62
C ARG A 359 -22.08 8.58 17.68
N PHE A 360 -23.10 7.99 18.30
CA PHE A 360 -24.30 7.35 17.73
C PHE A 360 -24.16 5.86 17.39
N HIS A 361 -24.40 5.03 18.40
CA HIS A 361 -24.75 3.60 18.28
C HIS A 361 -26.16 3.36 17.69
N SER A 362 -26.80 4.36 17.08
CA SER A 362 -28.07 4.17 16.39
C SER A 362 -27.80 3.91 14.91
N ARG A 363 -27.63 2.62 14.58
CA ARG A 363 -27.43 2.02 13.24
C ARG A 363 -26.03 2.22 12.66
N GLY A 364 -25.23 1.16 12.65
CA GLY A 364 -23.96 1.13 11.94
C GLY A 364 -24.20 1.30 10.44
N VAL A 365 -23.99 2.51 9.94
CA VAL A 365 -24.06 2.85 8.52
C VAL A 365 -22.83 2.31 7.79
N GLY A 366 -23.05 1.67 6.64
CA GLY A 366 -22.01 1.03 5.84
C GLY A 366 -21.14 2.01 5.05
N LEU A 367 -20.11 1.47 4.39
CA LEU A 367 -19.34 2.14 3.34
C LEU A 367 -19.64 1.46 1.99
N PHE A 368 -19.50 2.19 0.88
CA PHE A 368 -19.62 1.55 -0.43
C PHE A 368 -18.47 0.59 -0.69
N THR A 369 -18.75 -0.45 -1.47
CA THR A 369 -17.78 -1.48 -1.82
C THR A 369 -16.54 -0.87 -2.49
N PRO A 370 -15.32 -1.27 -2.09
CA PRO A 370 -14.11 -0.83 -2.76
C PRO A 370 -14.09 -1.20 -4.25
N ILE A 371 -13.39 -0.39 -5.03
CA ILE A 371 -13.11 -0.65 -6.44
C ILE A 371 -11.78 -1.39 -6.51
N TYR A 372 -11.86 -2.70 -6.80
CA TYR A 372 -10.73 -3.62 -6.84
C TYR A 372 -10.10 -3.75 -8.23
N LYS A 373 -10.91 -3.61 -9.30
CA LYS A 373 -10.48 -3.86 -10.67
C LYS A 373 -9.94 -2.60 -11.33
N ILE A 374 -8.70 -2.26 -11.03
CA ILE A 374 -7.91 -1.40 -11.92
C ILE A 374 -6.88 -2.29 -12.61
N SER A 375 -7.33 -2.96 -13.67
CA SER A 375 -6.43 -3.64 -14.60
C SER A 375 -5.73 -2.61 -15.50
N ALA A 376 -5.16 -1.54 -14.92
CA ALA A 376 -4.49 -0.53 -15.72
C ALA A 376 -3.09 -1.02 -16.06
N PHE A 377 -3.02 -1.74 -17.17
CA PHE A 377 -1.85 -1.73 -18.03
C PHE A 377 -2.21 -0.89 -19.26
N ASP A 378 -2.04 0.42 -19.13
CA ASP A 378 -1.97 1.40 -20.23
C ASP A 378 -0.60 1.26 -20.93
N ALA A 379 -0.17 0.03 -21.23
CA ALA A 379 1.14 -0.23 -21.80
C ALA A 379 1.02 -0.72 -23.23
N PHE A 380 0.67 0.19 -24.13
CA PHE A 380 1.28 0.25 -25.46
C PHE A 380 1.25 1.71 -25.91
N VAL A 381 2.27 2.49 -25.54
CA VAL A 381 2.53 3.77 -26.23
C VAL A 381 2.73 3.43 -27.70
N SER A 382 2.07 4.17 -28.60
CA SER A 382 2.25 3.96 -30.04
C SER A 382 3.74 4.03 -30.40
N GLN A 383 4.25 3.02 -31.13
CA GLN A 383 5.67 2.90 -31.51
C GLN A 383 6.23 4.17 -32.18
N ARG A 384 5.36 5.00 -32.78
CA ARG A 384 5.74 6.23 -33.49
C ARG A 384 6.36 7.32 -32.61
N LYS A 385 6.02 7.40 -31.31
CA LYS A 385 6.52 8.49 -30.44
C LYS A 385 7.75 8.14 -29.61
N ALA A 386 8.06 6.86 -29.42
CA ALA A 386 9.26 6.43 -28.70
C ALA A 386 10.57 6.83 -29.41
N GLN A 387 10.49 7.22 -30.69
CA GLN A 387 11.64 7.72 -31.46
C GLN A 387 11.83 9.25 -31.37
N LEU A 388 10.90 9.98 -30.75
CA LEU A 388 10.87 11.46 -30.79
C LEU A 388 11.03 12.13 -29.42
N GLY A 389 11.84 11.54 -28.55
CA GLY A 389 12.32 12.20 -27.34
C GLY A 389 13.83 12.19 -27.34
N GLU A 390 14.45 13.37 -27.37
CA GLU A 390 15.86 13.57 -27.02
C GLU A 390 16.07 13.19 -25.54
N LEU A 391 16.11 11.90 -25.23
CA LEU A 391 16.60 11.40 -23.95
C LEU A 391 17.90 10.67 -24.19
N LYS A 392 18.93 11.08 -23.44
CA LYS A 392 20.23 10.38 -23.29
C LYS A 392 20.10 9.00 -22.62
N LYS A 393 18.91 8.39 -22.58
CA LYS A 393 18.62 7.07 -22.00
C LYS A 393 17.95 6.21 -23.05
N THR A 394 18.51 5.03 -23.28
CA THR A 394 17.99 4.09 -24.26
C THR A 394 16.67 3.46 -23.75
N PRO A 395 15.75 3.02 -24.62
CA PRO A 395 14.56 2.25 -24.20
C PRO A 395 14.92 1.06 -23.29
N GLU A 396 16.07 0.46 -23.51
CA GLU A 396 16.65 -0.62 -22.71
C GLU A 396 16.92 -0.17 -21.25
N ASP A 397 17.46 1.03 -21.04
CA ASP A 397 17.70 1.59 -19.71
C ASP A 397 16.39 1.82 -18.94
N ALA A 398 15.34 2.27 -19.64
CA ALA A 398 14.03 2.51 -19.05
C ALA A 398 13.33 1.20 -18.63
N VAL A 399 13.41 0.17 -19.48
CA VAL A 399 12.91 -1.18 -19.16
C VAL A 399 13.68 -1.75 -17.97
N GLN A 400 15.00 -1.61 -17.96
CA GLN A 400 15.86 -2.11 -16.88
C GLN A 400 15.54 -1.44 -15.55
N ALA A 401 15.40 -0.11 -15.52
CA ALA A 401 15.02 0.63 -14.33
C ALA A 401 13.63 0.22 -13.82
N THR A 402 12.66 0.07 -14.73
CA THR A 402 11.30 -0.36 -14.39
C THR A 402 11.27 -1.77 -13.81
N ALA A 403 12.06 -2.70 -14.37
CA ALA A 403 12.19 -4.07 -13.87
C ALA A 403 12.82 -4.12 -12.47
N MET A 404 13.86 -3.33 -12.20
CA MET A 404 14.47 -3.25 -10.86
C MET A 404 13.48 -2.72 -9.81
N ILE A 405 12.64 -1.75 -10.16
CA ILE A 405 11.59 -1.23 -9.27
C ILE A 405 10.55 -2.31 -8.98
N ALA A 406 10.12 -3.01 -10.03
CA ALA A 406 9.15 -4.08 -9.92
C ALA A 406 9.67 -5.23 -9.05
N GLU A 407 10.94 -5.60 -9.20
CA GLU A 407 11.63 -6.58 -8.37
C GLU A 407 11.67 -6.13 -6.91
N ALA A 408 12.11 -4.90 -6.64
CA ALA A 408 12.14 -4.36 -5.28
C ALA A 408 10.75 -4.34 -4.63
N LYS A 409 9.68 -4.08 -5.41
CA LYS A 409 8.29 -4.10 -4.95
C LYS A 409 7.75 -5.52 -4.74
N LEU A 410 8.10 -6.47 -5.59
CA LEU A 410 7.71 -7.88 -5.43
C LEU A 410 8.40 -8.52 -4.24
N LEU A 411 9.70 -8.25 -4.06
CA LEU A 411 10.48 -8.86 -2.99
C LEU A 411 10.43 -8.07 -1.69
N PHE A 412 9.88 -6.86 -1.73
CA PHE A 412 9.90 -5.93 -0.61
C PHE A 412 11.34 -5.68 -0.07
N LYS A 413 12.32 -5.58 -0.99
CA LYS A 413 13.75 -5.42 -0.70
C LYS A 413 14.27 -4.02 -1.04
N THR A 414 15.25 -3.55 -0.28
CA THR A 414 16.08 -2.36 -0.60
C THR A 414 17.10 -2.71 -1.68
N GLN A 415 17.62 -1.71 -2.40
CA GLN A 415 18.64 -1.87 -3.45
C GLN A 415 19.97 -2.51 -2.96
N SER A 416 20.17 -2.73 -1.66
CA SER A 416 21.42 -3.27 -1.10
C SER A 416 21.27 -4.54 -0.24
N ALA A 417 20.10 -5.16 -0.14
CA ALA A 417 19.96 -6.38 0.65
C ALA A 417 20.59 -7.60 -0.05
N SER A 418 21.60 -8.20 0.58
CA SER A 418 22.31 -9.39 0.11
C SER A 418 21.36 -10.59 -0.16
N PRO A 419 21.79 -11.62 -0.92
CA PRO A 419 20.93 -12.71 -1.34
C PRO A 419 20.65 -13.72 -0.22
N GLY A 420 19.91 -13.31 0.82
CA GLY A 420 19.33 -14.22 1.80
C GLY A 420 18.26 -15.16 1.20
N LYS A 421 17.94 -16.25 1.89
CA LYS A 421 16.85 -17.20 1.53
C LYS A 421 15.52 -16.45 1.34
N LEU A 422 14.76 -16.77 0.30
CA LEU A 422 13.43 -16.18 0.09
C LEU A 422 12.46 -16.57 1.22
N SER A 423 11.63 -15.62 1.66
CA SER A 423 10.50 -15.90 2.54
C SER A 423 9.34 -16.52 1.74
N SER A 424 8.42 -17.21 2.44
CA SER A 424 7.21 -17.77 1.79
C SER A 424 6.42 -16.70 1.01
N PRO A 425 6.11 -15.51 1.56
CA PRO A 425 5.46 -14.42 0.81
C PRO A 425 6.23 -13.99 -0.45
N GLN A 426 7.56 -13.93 -0.40
CA GLN A 426 8.37 -13.60 -1.57
C GLN A 426 8.27 -14.70 -2.64
N CYS A 427 8.33 -15.97 -2.26
CA CYS A 427 8.13 -17.09 -3.18
C CYS A 427 6.74 -17.00 -3.85
N PHE A 428 5.69 -16.75 -3.08
CA PHE A 428 4.33 -16.60 -3.63
C PHE A 428 4.16 -15.37 -4.52
N ALA A 429 4.85 -14.28 -4.24
CA ALA A 429 4.83 -13.10 -5.09
C ALA A 429 5.48 -13.35 -6.46
N ILE A 430 6.63 -14.06 -6.45
CA ILE A 430 7.32 -14.49 -7.66
C ILE A 430 6.41 -15.45 -8.45
N LEU A 431 5.98 -16.55 -7.83
CA LEU A 431 5.17 -17.59 -8.46
C LEU A 431 3.83 -17.05 -8.94
N GLY A 432 3.15 -16.24 -8.14
CA GLY A 432 1.91 -15.56 -8.54
C GLY A 432 2.11 -14.74 -9.82
N SER A 433 3.23 -14.02 -9.93
CA SER A 433 3.52 -13.17 -11.10
C SER A 433 3.83 -13.95 -12.39
N ILE A 434 4.28 -15.21 -12.29
CA ILE A 434 4.70 -16.00 -13.47
C ILE A 434 3.78 -17.17 -13.82
N ILE A 435 3.14 -17.79 -12.83
CA ILE A 435 2.27 -18.96 -13.01
C ILE A 435 0.88 -18.75 -12.41
N GLN A 436 0.58 -17.57 -11.87
CA GLN A 436 -0.73 -17.22 -11.31
C GLN A 436 -1.22 -18.20 -10.24
N THR A 437 -0.30 -18.62 -9.36
CA THR A 437 -0.64 -19.46 -8.22
C THR A 437 -1.72 -18.81 -7.37
N ARG A 438 -2.87 -19.47 -7.24
CA ARG A 438 -3.96 -19.00 -6.38
C ARG A 438 -3.77 -19.55 -4.99
N VAL A 439 -3.51 -18.64 -4.06
CA VAL A 439 -3.47 -18.96 -2.64
C VAL A 439 -4.91 -19.04 -2.11
N SER A 440 -5.16 -19.97 -1.19
CA SER A 440 -6.45 -20.18 -0.54
C SER A 440 -7.03 -18.88 0.01
N LEU A 441 -8.35 -18.74 -0.10
CA LEU A 441 -9.10 -17.54 0.26
C LEU A 441 -8.93 -17.15 1.73
N HIS A 442 -8.69 -18.13 2.61
CA HIS A 442 -8.54 -17.93 4.05
C HIS A 442 -7.08 -17.81 4.52
N ALA A 443 -6.12 -17.86 3.60
CA ALA A 443 -4.71 -17.85 3.99
C ALA A 443 -4.31 -16.47 4.55
N PRO A 444 -3.75 -16.40 5.78
CA PRO A 444 -3.29 -15.14 6.38
C PRO A 444 -2.28 -14.38 5.51
N ILE A 445 -1.56 -15.11 4.66
CA ILE A 445 -0.55 -14.58 3.74
C ILE A 445 -1.12 -13.58 2.72
N ASN A 446 -2.42 -13.66 2.37
CA ASN A 446 -3.03 -12.73 1.39
C ASN A 446 -2.93 -11.27 1.85
N SER A 447 -3.06 -11.01 3.15
CA SER A 447 -2.91 -9.66 3.72
C SER A 447 -1.48 -9.13 3.51
N GLU A 448 -0.48 -9.97 3.74
CA GLU A 448 0.93 -9.62 3.54
C GLU A 448 1.27 -9.45 2.06
N LEU A 449 0.76 -10.32 1.19
CA LEU A 449 0.99 -10.24 -0.25
C LEU A 449 0.50 -8.92 -0.86
N VAL A 450 -0.69 -8.46 -0.45
CA VAL A 450 -1.21 -7.18 -0.94
C VAL A 450 -0.49 -6.00 -0.28
N ALA A 451 -0.17 -6.07 1.00
CA ALA A 451 0.46 -4.96 1.72
C ALA A 451 1.93 -4.74 1.33
N SER A 452 2.66 -5.82 1.03
CA SER A 452 4.14 -5.78 0.93
C SER A 452 4.67 -6.30 -0.41
N HIS A 453 3.93 -7.12 -1.14
CA HIS A 453 4.45 -7.87 -2.29
C HIS A 453 3.69 -7.64 -3.60
N ALA A 454 3.05 -6.48 -3.75
CA ALA A 454 2.38 -6.04 -4.97
C ALA A 454 1.26 -6.96 -5.49
N ALA A 455 0.65 -7.80 -4.63
CA ALA A 455 -0.55 -8.52 -5.03
C ALA A 455 -1.72 -7.55 -5.22
N HIS A 456 -2.62 -7.88 -6.15
CA HIS A 456 -3.90 -7.21 -6.29
C HIS A 456 -4.85 -7.69 -5.21
N CYS A 457 -5.49 -6.74 -4.54
CA CYS A 457 -6.63 -7.05 -3.68
C CYS A 457 -7.84 -7.30 -4.59
N VAL A 458 -8.34 -8.53 -4.62
CA VAL A 458 -9.51 -8.90 -5.41
C VAL A 458 -10.79 -8.69 -4.63
N TYR A 459 -10.73 -8.96 -3.32
CA TYR A 459 -11.90 -8.90 -2.46
C TYR A 459 -11.50 -8.78 -0.99
N ILE A 460 -12.31 -8.04 -0.22
CA ILE A 460 -12.26 -8.01 1.23
C ILE A 460 -13.67 -8.28 1.71
N ASP A 461 -13.86 -9.24 2.61
CA ASP A 461 -15.18 -9.52 3.15
C ASP A 461 -15.67 -8.39 4.09
N ALA A 462 -16.98 -8.30 4.28
CA ALA A 462 -17.58 -7.27 5.13
C ALA A 462 -17.07 -7.31 6.58
N LYS A 463 -16.70 -8.50 7.09
CA LYS A 463 -16.14 -8.68 8.44
C LYS A 463 -14.63 -8.44 8.49
N ARG A 464 -13.98 -8.22 7.34
CA ARG A 464 -12.53 -7.99 7.16
C ARG A 464 -11.67 -9.11 7.75
N LYS A 465 -12.20 -10.32 7.80
CA LYS A 465 -11.51 -11.54 8.20
C LYS A 465 -10.90 -12.28 7.02
N MET A 466 -11.32 -11.94 5.80
CA MET A 466 -10.92 -12.59 4.57
C MET A 466 -10.48 -11.53 3.55
N ILE A 467 -9.24 -11.68 3.09
CA ILE A 467 -8.68 -10.90 1.98
C ILE A 467 -8.32 -11.90 0.90
N VAL A 468 -8.80 -11.64 -0.30
CA VAL A 468 -8.45 -12.42 -1.48
C VAL A 468 -7.45 -11.60 -2.28
N SER A 469 -6.31 -12.21 -2.57
CA SER A 469 -5.27 -11.59 -3.39
C SER A 469 -4.98 -12.41 -4.63
N ASP A 470 -4.56 -11.72 -5.68
CA ASP A 470 -4.18 -12.35 -6.95
C ASP A 470 -3.05 -11.56 -7.62
N TYR A 471 -2.37 -12.19 -8.57
CA TYR A 471 -1.37 -11.59 -9.44
C TYR A 471 -1.88 -11.67 -10.88
N PRO A 472 -2.65 -10.67 -11.35
CA PRO A 472 -3.07 -10.62 -12.75
C PRO A 472 -1.83 -10.55 -13.67
N PRO A 473 -1.94 -11.00 -14.93
CA PRO A 473 -0.83 -10.95 -15.87
C PRO A 473 -0.32 -9.52 -16.03
N GLN A 474 0.88 -9.26 -15.53
CA GLN A 474 1.54 -7.96 -15.64
C GLN A 474 2.98 -8.18 -16.07
N PHE A 475 3.30 -7.82 -17.32
CA PHE A 475 4.62 -8.04 -17.92
C PHE A 475 5.76 -7.55 -17.02
N VAL A 476 5.60 -6.39 -16.38
CA VAL A 476 6.64 -5.79 -15.54
C VAL A 476 6.95 -6.65 -14.31
N TYR A 477 5.93 -7.15 -13.62
CA TYR A 477 6.12 -8.05 -12.47
C TYR A 477 6.52 -9.46 -12.89
N ALA A 478 5.97 -9.99 -13.98
CA ALA A 478 6.38 -11.27 -14.54
C ALA A 478 7.87 -11.25 -14.98
N SER A 479 8.31 -10.18 -15.62
CA SER A 479 9.70 -9.97 -16.04
C SER A 479 10.65 -9.88 -14.84
N ALA A 480 10.27 -9.12 -13.81
CA ALA A 480 11.03 -9.03 -12.57
C ALA A 480 11.10 -10.38 -11.83
N ALA A 481 9.98 -11.07 -11.67
CA ALA A 481 9.93 -12.40 -11.06
C ALA A 481 10.78 -13.42 -11.84
N ASN A 482 10.72 -13.40 -13.18
CA ASN A 482 11.53 -14.25 -14.03
C ASN A 482 13.03 -13.96 -13.88
N ARG A 483 13.42 -12.69 -13.77
CA ARG A 483 14.82 -12.29 -13.51
C ARG A 483 15.34 -12.85 -12.19
N VAL A 484 14.54 -12.78 -11.13
CA VAL A 484 14.89 -13.36 -9.82
C VAL A 484 15.11 -14.86 -9.95
N LEU A 485 14.21 -15.58 -10.63
CA LEU A 485 14.34 -17.02 -10.84
C LEU A 485 15.52 -17.41 -11.74
N ALA A 486 15.79 -16.63 -12.78
CA ALA A 486 16.90 -16.87 -13.70
C ALA A 486 18.27 -16.57 -13.08
N SER A 487 18.32 -15.81 -11.98
CA SER A 487 19.58 -15.38 -11.35
C SER A 487 20.36 -16.52 -10.68
N ASP A 488 19.66 -17.48 -10.07
CA ASP A 488 20.26 -18.57 -9.31
C ASP A 488 19.27 -19.75 -9.22
N ASP A 489 19.75 -20.96 -9.51
CA ASP A 489 18.99 -22.20 -9.42
C ASP A 489 18.48 -22.47 -7.99
N LYS A 490 19.16 -21.93 -6.97
CA LYS A 490 18.67 -21.94 -5.59
C LYS A 490 17.31 -21.25 -5.43
N ARG A 491 17.02 -20.20 -6.21
CA ARG A 491 15.73 -19.49 -6.17
C ARG A 491 14.59 -20.34 -6.67
N TRP A 492 14.85 -21.15 -7.69
CA TRP A 492 13.91 -22.15 -8.18
C TRP A 492 13.57 -23.16 -7.09
N ILE A 493 14.58 -23.71 -6.42
CA ILE A 493 14.39 -24.68 -5.33
C ILE A 493 13.58 -24.04 -4.20
N GLU A 494 13.95 -22.85 -3.74
CA GLU A 494 13.22 -22.11 -2.68
C GLU A 494 11.73 -21.88 -3.02
N CYS A 495 11.43 -21.55 -4.28
CA CYS A 495 10.05 -21.33 -4.72
C CYS A 495 9.26 -22.64 -4.85
N ILE A 496 9.88 -23.69 -5.43
CA ILE A 496 9.25 -25.00 -5.59
C ILE A 496 8.97 -25.64 -4.23
N ASP A 497 9.91 -25.56 -3.29
CA ASP A 497 9.74 -26.07 -1.93
C ASP A 497 8.57 -25.37 -1.22
N ALA A 498 8.51 -24.04 -1.30
CA ALA A 498 7.42 -23.25 -0.72
C ALA A 498 6.05 -23.61 -1.33
N LEU A 499 5.99 -23.82 -2.65
CA LEU A 499 4.78 -24.25 -3.33
C LEU A 499 4.36 -25.66 -2.93
N ALA A 500 5.30 -26.60 -2.89
CA ALA A 500 5.04 -27.98 -2.50
C ALA A 500 4.52 -28.06 -1.06
N ASP A 501 5.13 -27.32 -0.14
CA ASP A 501 4.69 -27.22 1.26
C ASP A 501 3.28 -26.63 1.37
N ALA A 502 2.95 -25.66 0.54
CA ALA A 502 1.62 -25.05 0.55
C ALA A 502 0.54 -25.95 -0.02
N VAL A 503 0.83 -26.71 -1.07
CA VAL A 503 -0.08 -27.76 -1.59
C VAL A 503 -0.32 -28.82 -0.51
N LYS A 504 0.74 -29.28 0.17
CA LYS A 504 0.62 -30.25 1.29
C LYS A 504 -0.24 -29.72 2.43
N LYS A 505 -0.15 -28.41 2.73
CA LYS A 505 -0.92 -27.75 3.79
C LYS A 505 -2.33 -27.33 3.37
N GLY A 506 -2.75 -27.61 2.13
CA GLY A 506 -4.05 -27.18 1.61
C GLY A 506 -4.19 -25.67 1.41
N LEU A 507 -3.08 -24.94 1.39
CA LEU A 507 -3.05 -23.50 1.10
C LEU A 507 -3.17 -23.22 -0.39
N VAL A 508 -2.90 -24.20 -1.25
CA VAL A 508 -3.13 -24.13 -2.69
C VAL A 508 -3.92 -25.38 -3.08
N ALA A 509 -4.92 -25.23 -3.95
CA ALA A 509 -5.74 -26.36 -4.38
C ALA A 509 -4.90 -27.42 -5.10
N SER A 510 -5.03 -28.68 -4.69
CA SER A 510 -4.32 -29.81 -5.31
C SER A 510 -4.74 -30.05 -6.76
N GLY A 511 -5.95 -29.65 -7.15
CA GLY A 511 -6.46 -29.74 -8.52
C GLY A 511 -5.63 -28.94 -9.54
N ASP A 512 -4.92 -27.91 -9.08
CA ASP A 512 -4.11 -27.03 -9.94
C ASP A 512 -2.63 -27.47 -10.01
N ALA A 513 -2.24 -28.52 -9.26
CA ALA A 513 -0.83 -28.90 -9.11
C ALA A 513 -0.16 -29.31 -10.43
N GLY A 514 -0.86 -30.06 -11.28
CA GLY A 514 -0.34 -30.47 -12.59
C GLY A 514 -0.14 -29.30 -13.54
N GLU A 515 -1.07 -28.34 -13.55
CA GLU A 515 -0.96 -27.12 -14.36
C GLU A 515 0.20 -26.23 -13.88
N MET A 516 0.31 -26.01 -12.56
CA MET A 516 1.40 -25.24 -11.98
C MET A 516 2.77 -25.88 -12.29
N ALA A 517 2.89 -27.21 -12.13
CA ALA A 517 4.12 -27.92 -12.45
C ALA A 517 4.49 -27.76 -13.93
N THR A 518 3.52 -27.88 -14.84
CA THR A 518 3.72 -27.69 -16.27
C THR A 518 4.22 -26.28 -16.58
N ARG A 519 3.59 -25.24 -16.00
CA ARG A 519 4.02 -23.84 -16.20
C ARG A 519 5.45 -23.62 -15.69
N LEU A 520 5.82 -24.18 -14.54
CA LEU A 520 7.18 -24.09 -14.00
C LEU A 520 8.21 -24.74 -14.92
N ILE A 521 7.92 -25.94 -15.42
CA ILE A 521 8.79 -26.67 -16.35
C ILE A 521 8.99 -25.87 -17.63
N LEU A 522 7.92 -25.33 -18.22
CA LEU A 522 7.98 -24.55 -19.45
C LEU A 522 8.80 -23.27 -19.27
N ILE A 523 8.58 -22.52 -18.18
CA ILE A 523 9.35 -21.30 -17.89
C ILE A 523 10.83 -21.64 -17.69
N ARG A 524 11.13 -22.72 -16.97
CA ARG A 524 12.51 -23.17 -16.75
C ARG A 524 13.17 -23.63 -18.04
N ALA A 525 12.45 -24.35 -18.91
CA ALA A 525 12.94 -24.74 -20.22
C ALA A 525 13.25 -23.51 -21.07
N MET A 526 12.35 -22.51 -21.09
CA MET A 526 12.59 -21.23 -21.78
C MET A 526 13.85 -20.53 -21.27
N GLN A 527 14.08 -20.49 -19.95
CA GLN A 527 15.29 -19.91 -19.35
C GLN A 527 16.59 -20.66 -19.70
N LYS A 528 16.53 -21.97 -19.95
CA LYS A 528 17.70 -22.80 -20.31
C LYS A 528 17.90 -22.94 -21.82
N THR A 529 16.94 -22.51 -22.63
CA THR A 529 17.03 -22.56 -24.10
C THR A 529 18.06 -21.53 -24.58
N LYS A 530 18.96 -21.94 -25.47
CA LYS A 530 19.94 -21.02 -26.07
C LYS A 530 19.25 -20.11 -27.09
N PRO A 531 19.50 -18.79 -27.08
CA PRO A 531 18.96 -17.91 -28.10
C PRO A 531 19.61 -18.19 -29.46
N ILE A 532 18.81 -18.32 -30.51
CA ILE A 532 19.30 -18.40 -31.88
C ILE A 532 19.79 -17.00 -32.28
N ALA A 533 21.07 -16.89 -32.66
CA ALA A 533 21.64 -15.62 -33.08
C ALA A 533 21.08 -15.21 -34.46
N HIS A 534 20.06 -14.35 -34.48
CA HIS A 534 19.66 -13.69 -35.71
C HIS A 534 20.72 -12.65 -36.10
N LYS A 535 21.28 -12.78 -37.31
CA LYS A 535 22.42 -12.01 -37.82
C LYS A 535 22.24 -10.48 -37.89
N ASN A 536 21.07 -9.89 -37.58
CA ASN A 536 20.81 -8.47 -37.92
C ASN A 536 19.96 -7.63 -36.95
N HIS A 537 19.82 -7.95 -35.65
CA HIS A 537 19.31 -6.96 -34.69
C HIS A 537 20.02 -7.00 -33.34
N ARG A 538 20.30 -5.82 -32.78
CA ARG A 538 20.81 -5.63 -31.41
C ARG A 538 19.97 -6.45 -30.44
N PHE A 539 20.65 -7.29 -29.66
CA PHE A 539 20.06 -8.05 -28.57
C PHE A 539 19.42 -7.12 -27.54
N ASP A 540 18.12 -7.26 -27.32
CA ASP A 540 17.46 -6.85 -26.08
C ASP A 540 17.37 -8.10 -25.18
N PRO A 541 18.10 -8.17 -24.06
CA PRO A 541 18.06 -9.32 -23.14
C PRO A 541 16.68 -9.56 -22.51
N ASN A 542 15.69 -8.69 -22.76
CA ASN A 542 14.33 -8.82 -22.25
C ASN A 542 13.28 -9.21 -23.32
N ARG A 543 13.64 -9.42 -24.60
CA ARG A 543 12.73 -9.92 -25.64
C ARG A 543 12.91 -11.41 -25.88
N TYR A 544 11.88 -12.19 -25.57
CA TYR A 544 11.83 -13.64 -25.83
C TYR A 544 10.96 -13.94 -27.04
N SER A 545 11.49 -13.76 -28.25
CA SER A 545 11.01 -14.51 -29.41
C SER A 545 11.87 -15.77 -29.51
N VAL A 546 11.33 -16.91 -29.05
CA VAL A 546 12.03 -18.20 -29.05
C VAL A 546 11.45 -19.04 -30.20
N GLN A 547 12.24 -19.29 -31.24
CA GLN A 547 11.96 -20.39 -32.16
C GLN A 547 12.59 -21.65 -31.56
N LEU A 548 11.78 -22.71 -31.41
CA LEU A 548 12.26 -24.02 -31.01
C LEU A 548 13.02 -24.62 -32.20
N GLU A 549 14.32 -24.86 -32.04
CA GLU A 549 15.08 -25.68 -32.98
C GLU A 549 14.61 -27.12 -32.81
N ILE A 550 13.89 -27.65 -33.80
CA ILE A 550 13.65 -29.09 -33.90
C ILE A 550 15.01 -29.67 -34.29
N SER A 551 15.70 -30.31 -33.34
CA SER A 551 16.93 -31.04 -33.65
C SER A 551 16.59 -32.12 -34.67
N SER A 552 17.02 -31.90 -35.91
CA SER A 552 16.99 -32.91 -36.95
C SER A 552 18.28 -33.70 -36.84
N GLU A 553 18.31 -34.71 -35.97
CA GLU A 553 19.17 -35.86 -36.16
C GLU A 553 18.48 -37.11 -35.56
N PRO A 554 18.58 -38.26 -36.23
CA PRO A 554 17.64 -39.38 -36.18
C PRO A 554 17.69 -40.26 -34.93
#